data_AF-A0A821R142-F1
#
_entry.id   AF-A0A821R142-F1
#
_cell.length_a   1.000
_cell.length_b   1.000
_cell.length_c   1.000
_cell.angle_alpha   90.00
_cell.angle_beta   90.00
_cell.angle_gamma   90.00
#
_symmetry.space_group_name_H-M   'P 1'
#
loop_
_entity.id
_entity.type
_entity.pdbx_description
1 polymer ?
#
loop_
_entity_poly.entity_id
_entity_poly.type
_entity_poly.pdbx_seq_one_letter_code
_entity_poly.pdbx_strand_id
1 'polypeptide(L)'
;MLHSSKYPSPIWLWWRRKAFYLRRLPYIKIIFLILCFLLLITQIPNPFSSIYKRIPLNQNVPWDSISEILEMKENVFFNDSLSKLVKIIKKSNKEVQSSTPILILLYTSIFLNKKYCRHKPDSIFGQSCPSKTRCQWSCDNRKLSQADAIIFHAYDIQYYQAQVPKRSETKNNAIWILWSDEPPSMVDYSLFEQYKFNWTISYKSNSEVSIGSYGLLSTRKLTFSNADYNRWIQQQFNDRSKGALWFVSNCNSKQRLEYYHNLKRQQLISVEGYGRCVDYYPMHFCSAGSQCEHDYMSKFKFYLSFESTTCRDYITEKFFKAFYHGLIPIVYGPDRIDYNQLAPADSYIHINDFDKDMNKLAKHLQEIHSNYNLYTSYHQWRKKYEVIIDGRALERIRMCELCERLSKTHQDDITYYENIEQFYHERC
;
A
#
# COMPACT_ATOMS: atom_id res chain seq x y z
N MET A 1 42.04 20.38 -52.35
CA MET A 1 41.10 19.44 -53.02
C MET A 1 41.74 18.07 -53.04
N LEU A 2 41.24 17.14 -52.23
CA LEU A 2 41.40 15.69 -52.44
C LEU A 2 40.17 15.05 -51.78
N HIS A 3 39.25 14.61 -52.63
CA HIS A 3 38.03 13.89 -52.27
C HIS A 3 38.40 12.50 -51.73
N SER A 4 38.02 12.16 -50.49
CA SER A 4 37.90 10.76 -50.07
C SER A 4 36.43 10.33 -50.14
N SER A 5 36.12 9.44 -51.08
CA SER A 5 34.82 8.79 -51.20
C SER A 5 34.56 7.86 -50.00
N LYS A 6 33.43 8.06 -49.31
CA LYS A 6 32.92 7.11 -48.32
C LYS A 6 32.20 5.98 -49.05
N TYR A 7 32.79 4.79 -49.08
CA TYR A 7 32.05 3.58 -49.44
C TYR A 7 31.14 3.17 -48.27
N PRO A 8 29.86 2.84 -48.51
CA PRO A 8 28.95 2.38 -47.46
C PRO A 8 29.35 0.99 -46.94
N SER A 9 29.17 0.76 -45.64
CA SER A 9 29.54 -0.50 -44.99
C SER A 9 28.72 -1.69 -45.51
N PRO A 10 29.26 -2.93 -45.47
CA PRO A 10 28.56 -4.15 -45.90
C PRO A 10 27.21 -4.36 -45.20
N ILE A 11 27.06 -3.87 -43.97
CA ILE A 11 25.83 -3.92 -43.18
C ILE A 11 24.74 -3.05 -43.82
N TRP A 12 25.09 -1.88 -44.34
CA TRP A 12 24.14 -0.98 -45.00
C TRP A 12 23.62 -1.56 -46.33
N LEU A 13 24.49 -2.25 -47.08
CA LEU A 13 24.12 -3.00 -48.28
C LEU A 13 23.22 -4.21 -47.97
N TRP A 14 23.41 -4.86 -46.82
CA TRP A 14 22.57 -5.98 -46.36
C TRP A 14 21.14 -5.52 -46.02
N TRP A 15 20.98 -4.40 -45.31
CA TRP A 15 19.67 -3.81 -45.02
C TRP A 15 18.94 -3.34 -46.30
N ARG A 16 19.67 -2.76 -47.26
CA ARG A 16 19.08 -2.36 -48.55
C ARG A 16 18.57 -3.55 -49.38
N ARG A 17 19.28 -4.69 -49.36
CA ARG A 17 18.85 -5.92 -50.06
C ARG A 17 17.58 -6.55 -49.43
N LYS A 18 17.45 -6.53 -48.09
CA LYS A 18 16.22 -7.02 -47.42
C LYS A 18 15.02 -6.09 -47.60
N ALA A 19 15.23 -4.77 -47.60
CA ALA A 19 14.17 -3.79 -47.87
C ALA A 19 13.59 -3.92 -49.30
N PHE A 20 14.39 -4.37 -50.26
CA PHE A 20 13.94 -4.63 -51.63
C PHE A 20 13.05 -5.88 -51.75
N TYR A 21 13.32 -6.93 -50.97
CA TYR A 21 12.49 -8.15 -50.95
C TYR A 21 11.10 -7.92 -50.36
N LEU A 22 10.99 -7.05 -49.35
CA LEU A 22 9.69 -6.70 -48.74
C LEU A 22 8.78 -5.88 -49.66
N ARG A 23 9.34 -5.13 -50.62
CA ARG A 23 8.57 -4.33 -51.60
C ARG A 23 8.01 -5.13 -52.78
N ARG A 24 8.45 -6.37 -53.00
CA ARG A 24 7.98 -7.25 -54.10
C ARG A 24 7.05 -8.37 -53.66
N LEU A 25 6.71 -8.45 -52.37
CA LEU A 25 5.71 -9.40 -51.91
C LEU A 25 4.31 -8.87 -52.31
N PRO A 26 3.50 -9.65 -53.06
CA PRO A 26 2.12 -9.26 -53.34
C PRO A 26 1.40 -9.02 -52.01
N TYR A 27 0.53 -8.02 -51.96
CA TYR A 27 -0.14 -7.55 -50.74
C TYR A 27 -0.76 -8.70 -49.91
N ILE A 28 -1.23 -9.75 -50.59
CA ILE A 28 -1.76 -10.99 -50.02
C ILE A 28 -0.73 -11.74 -49.14
N LYS A 29 0.56 -11.80 -49.52
CA LYS A 29 1.61 -12.45 -48.73
C LYS A 29 2.00 -11.62 -47.49
N ILE A 30 1.90 -10.29 -47.56
CA ILE A 30 2.12 -9.43 -46.38
C ILE A 30 0.96 -9.61 -45.39
N ILE A 31 -0.28 -9.61 -45.88
CA ILE A 31 -1.48 -9.90 -45.07
C ILE A 31 -1.37 -11.31 -44.46
N PHE A 32 -0.95 -12.31 -45.22
CA PHE A 32 -0.77 -13.68 -44.73
C PHE A 32 0.32 -13.74 -43.64
N LEU A 33 1.45 -13.04 -43.81
CA LEU A 33 2.50 -12.96 -42.78
C LEU A 33 2.01 -12.24 -41.51
N ILE A 34 1.22 -11.16 -41.65
CA ILE A 34 0.61 -10.45 -40.52
C ILE A 34 -0.42 -11.35 -39.81
N LEU A 35 -1.25 -12.08 -40.55
CA LEU A 35 -2.21 -13.03 -39.99
C LEU A 35 -1.52 -14.20 -39.31
N CYS A 36 -0.45 -14.77 -39.89
CA CYS A 36 0.36 -15.78 -39.24
C CYS A 36 1.04 -15.23 -37.98
N PHE A 37 1.51 -13.99 -38.00
CA PHE A 37 2.12 -13.34 -36.83
C PHE A 37 1.08 -13.07 -35.74
N LEU A 38 -0.14 -12.63 -36.09
CA LEU A 38 -1.25 -12.46 -35.17
C LEU A 38 -1.73 -13.80 -34.61
N LEU A 39 -1.79 -14.86 -35.42
CA LEU A 39 -2.09 -16.23 -34.99
C LEU A 39 -0.99 -16.79 -34.07
N LEU A 40 0.28 -16.46 -34.32
CA LEU A 40 1.38 -16.76 -33.41
C LEU A 40 1.23 -15.99 -32.09
N ILE A 41 0.85 -14.71 -32.13
CA ILE A 41 0.60 -13.91 -30.91
C ILE A 41 -0.59 -14.46 -30.10
N THR A 42 -1.65 -14.94 -30.74
CA THR A 42 -2.80 -15.53 -30.03
C THR A 42 -2.53 -16.94 -29.50
N GLN A 43 -1.50 -17.63 -30.03
CA GLN A 43 -1.00 -18.90 -29.50
C GLN A 43 0.12 -18.75 -28.47
N ILE A 44 0.71 -17.56 -28.31
CA ILE A 44 1.56 -17.26 -27.16
C ILE A 44 0.63 -17.17 -25.94
N PRO A 45 0.68 -18.11 -24.98
CA PRO A 45 -0.10 -18.00 -23.76
C PRO A 45 0.22 -16.65 -23.13
N ASN A 46 -0.81 -15.84 -22.84
CA ASN A 46 -0.64 -14.52 -22.27
C ASN A 46 0.23 -14.65 -21.00
N PRO A 47 1.49 -14.16 -21.02
CA PRO A 47 2.41 -14.34 -19.89
C PRO A 47 1.96 -13.55 -18.65
N PHE A 48 0.93 -12.69 -18.80
CA PHE A 48 0.28 -11.95 -17.74
C PHE A 48 -1.06 -12.55 -17.28
N SER A 49 -1.55 -13.63 -17.91
CA SER A 49 -2.72 -14.33 -17.40
C SER A 49 -2.31 -15.21 -16.21
N SER A 50 -2.57 -14.72 -15.00
CA SER A 50 -2.36 -15.49 -13.78
C SER A 50 -3.25 -16.73 -13.80
N ILE A 51 -2.65 -17.91 -14.00
CA ILE A 51 -3.32 -19.22 -13.86
C ILE A 51 -3.76 -19.46 -12.41
N TYR A 52 -3.16 -18.74 -11.45
CA TYR A 52 -3.48 -18.90 -10.02
C TYR A 52 -4.73 -18.13 -9.61
N LYS A 53 -5.67 -18.84 -8.99
CA LYS A 53 -6.82 -18.23 -8.31
C LYS A 53 -6.33 -17.42 -7.11
N ARG A 54 -6.85 -16.19 -6.97
CA ARG A 54 -6.69 -15.40 -5.73
C ARG A 54 -7.45 -16.08 -4.61
N ILE A 55 -6.88 -16.07 -3.40
CA ILE A 55 -7.59 -16.51 -2.20
C ILE A 55 -8.66 -15.45 -1.92
N PRO A 56 -9.96 -15.82 -1.90
CA PRO A 56 -11.00 -14.87 -1.55
C PRO A 56 -10.88 -14.55 -0.05
N LEU A 57 -10.41 -13.33 0.25
CA LEU A 57 -10.47 -12.78 1.59
C LEU A 57 -11.83 -12.10 1.76
N ASN A 58 -12.54 -12.47 2.82
CA ASN A 58 -13.75 -11.79 3.25
C ASN A 58 -13.68 -11.58 4.75
N GLN A 59 -13.04 -10.48 5.15
CA GLN A 59 -12.93 -10.13 6.56
C GLN A 59 -14.01 -9.10 6.89
N ASN A 60 -14.98 -9.52 7.71
CA ASN A 60 -15.96 -8.61 8.28
C ASN A 60 -15.44 -8.10 9.61
N VAL A 61 -15.07 -6.82 9.65
CA VAL A 61 -14.56 -6.18 10.86
C VAL A 61 -15.69 -5.35 11.48
N PRO A 62 -16.15 -5.71 12.68
CA PRO A 62 -17.16 -4.95 13.40
C PRO A 62 -16.62 -3.58 13.80
N TRP A 63 -17.49 -2.57 13.84
CA TRP A 63 -17.07 -1.21 14.16
C TRP A 63 -16.51 -1.06 15.57
N ASP A 64 -17.05 -1.77 16.56
CA ASP A 64 -16.58 -1.70 17.94
C ASP A 64 -15.07 -2.00 18.03
N SER A 65 -14.59 -2.96 17.24
CA SER A 65 -13.17 -3.33 17.16
C SER A 65 -12.28 -2.26 16.51
N ILE A 66 -12.88 -1.28 15.84
CA ILE A 66 -12.22 -0.13 15.20
C ILE A 66 -12.35 1.13 16.06
N SER A 67 -13.43 1.26 16.83
CA SER A 67 -13.70 2.44 17.66
C SER A 67 -12.58 2.74 18.66
N GLU A 68 -12.03 1.71 19.31
CA GLU A 68 -10.86 1.86 20.19
C GLU A 68 -9.65 2.46 19.46
N ILE A 69 -9.41 2.02 18.22
CA ILE A 69 -8.29 2.52 17.41
C ILE A 69 -8.52 3.99 17.01
N LEU A 70 -9.76 4.37 16.73
CA LEU A 70 -10.12 5.76 16.47
C LEU A 70 -9.84 6.66 17.67
N GLU A 71 -10.25 6.24 18.87
CA GLU A 71 -10.00 6.98 20.12
C GLU A 71 -8.50 7.07 20.42
N MET A 72 -7.75 5.98 20.25
CA MET A 72 -6.30 5.99 20.39
C MET A 72 -5.64 6.97 19.41
N LYS A 73 -6.11 7.00 18.16
CA LYS A 73 -5.62 7.94 17.14
C LYS A 73 -5.93 9.39 17.51
N GLU A 74 -7.09 9.69 18.07
CA GLU A 74 -7.44 11.04 18.54
C GLU A 74 -6.47 11.52 19.64
N ASN A 75 -6.10 10.63 20.57
CA ASN A 75 -5.12 10.94 21.61
C ASN A 75 -3.71 11.20 21.05
N VAL A 76 -3.27 10.41 20.05
CA VAL A 76 -1.99 10.62 19.37
C VAL A 76 -1.99 11.96 18.63
N PHE A 77 -3.06 12.27 17.90
CA PHE A 77 -3.21 13.52 17.17
C PHE A 77 -3.16 14.74 18.10
N PHE A 78 -3.80 14.67 19.28
CA PHE A 78 -3.79 15.76 20.26
C PHE A 78 -2.39 16.07 20.79
N ASN A 79 -1.53 15.04 20.89
CA ASN A 79 -0.18 15.16 21.44
C ASN A 79 0.91 15.39 20.37
N ASP A 80 0.58 15.32 19.08
CA ASP A 80 1.55 15.50 18.00
C ASP A 80 1.86 16.98 17.74
N SER A 81 2.92 17.48 18.38
CA SER A 81 3.44 18.85 18.21
C SER A 81 3.75 19.19 16.75
N LEU A 82 4.19 18.21 15.96
CA LEU A 82 4.62 18.42 14.57
C LEU A 82 3.43 18.66 13.64
N SER A 83 2.33 17.93 13.84
CA SER A 83 1.06 18.22 13.18
C SER A 83 0.54 19.63 13.45
N LYS A 84 0.73 20.14 14.66
CA LYS A 84 0.30 21.50 15.03
C LYS A 84 1.12 22.60 14.34
N LEU A 85 2.34 22.28 13.86
CA LEU A 85 3.19 23.24 13.16
C LEU A 85 2.84 23.39 11.68
N VAL A 86 2.25 22.35 11.07
CA VAL A 86 1.91 22.36 9.64
C VAL A 86 0.42 22.57 9.37
N LYS A 87 -0.41 22.63 10.42
CA LYS A 87 -1.87 22.80 10.35
C LYS A 87 -2.32 24.05 11.10
N ILE A 88 -3.06 24.93 10.42
CA ILE A 88 -3.77 26.03 11.07
C ILE A 88 -5.21 25.61 11.34
N ILE A 89 -5.65 25.77 12.59
CA ILE A 89 -7.05 25.63 13.00
C ILE A 89 -7.63 27.03 13.13
N LYS A 90 -8.62 27.38 12.29
CA LYS A 90 -9.48 28.54 12.54
C LYS A 90 -10.72 28.06 13.27
N LYS A 91 -10.94 28.53 14.51
CA LYS A 91 -12.16 28.27 15.29
C LYS A 91 -13.16 29.42 15.11
N SER A 92 -14.43 29.09 14.89
CA SER A 92 -15.56 30.03 14.97
C SER A 92 -16.62 29.48 15.92
N ASN A 93 -17.20 30.35 16.76
CA ASN A 93 -18.19 30.00 17.78
C ASN A 93 -19.62 29.89 17.23
N LYS A 94 -19.88 28.98 16.28
CA LYS A 94 -21.25 28.59 15.92
C LYS A 94 -21.38 27.08 15.70
N GLU A 95 -22.23 26.47 16.50
CA GLU A 95 -22.71 25.12 16.25
C GLU A 95 -23.66 25.13 15.05
N VAL A 96 -23.37 24.32 14.02
CA VAL A 96 -24.32 24.00 12.96
C VAL A 96 -24.47 22.49 12.89
N GLN A 97 -25.52 21.96 13.52
CA GLN A 97 -26.06 20.64 13.19
C GLN A 97 -26.98 20.80 11.98
N SER A 98 -26.46 20.56 10.77
CA SER A 98 -27.32 20.43 9.59
C SER A 98 -28.02 19.08 9.61
N SER A 99 -29.33 19.06 9.37
CA SER A 99 -30.13 17.84 9.22
C SER A 99 -29.88 17.13 7.88
N THR A 100 -29.14 17.73 6.96
CA THR A 100 -28.84 17.15 5.64
C THR A 100 -27.58 16.29 5.69
N PRO A 101 -27.57 15.08 5.09
CA PRO A 101 -26.37 14.28 4.95
C PRO A 101 -25.25 15.04 4.19
N ILE A 102 -24.02 14.83 4.63
CA ILE A 102 -22.79 15.43 4.08
C ILE A 102 -22.51 14.83 2.71
N LEU A 103 -22.50 15.66 1.67
CA LEU A 103 -22.18 15.22 0.32
C LEU A 103 -20.67 15.14 0.11
N ILE A 104 -20.15 13.92 0.01
CA ILE A 104 -18.75 13.62 -0.33
C ILE A 104 -18.65 13.35 -1.82
N LEU A 105 -17.86 14.15 -2.52
CA LEU A 105 -17.57 14.01 -3.94
C LEU A 105 -16.16 13.44 -4.14
N LEU A 106 -16.05 12.26 -4.75
CA LEU A 106 -14.80 11.79 -5.32
C LEU A 106 -14.62 12.44 -6.69
N TYR A 107 -13.75 13.45 -6.76
CA TYR A 107 -13.59 14.27 -7.96
C TYR A 107 -12.64 13.63 -8.99
N THR A 108 -11.55 13.03 -8.51
CA THR A 108 -10.63 12.24 -9.35
C THR A 108 -10.81 10.75 -9.10
N SER A 109 -10.49 9.90 -10.07
CA SER A 109 -10.30 8.48 -9.80
C SER A 109 -9.15 8.22 -8.82
N ILE A 110 -9.06 6.98 -8.34
CA ILE A 110 -7.94 6.48 -7.54
C ILE A 110 -7.22 5.43 -8.37
N PHE A 111 -6.03 5.76 -8.87
CA PHE A 111 -5.27 4.97 -9.84
C PHE A 111 -6.08 4.64 -11.10
N LEU A 112 -6.80 5.61 -11.66
CA LEU A 112 -7.74 5.43 -12.78
C LEU A 112 -8.87 4.41 -12.54
N ASN A 113 -9.01 3.92 -11.31
CA ASN A 113 -9.98 2.89 -10.98
C ASN A 113 -11.33 3.53 -10.65
N LYS A 114 -12.34 3.18 -11.45
CA LYS A 114 -13.72 3.66 -11.28
C LYS A 114 -14.53 2.84 -10.27
N LYS A 115 -13.92 1.94 -9.49
CA LYS A 115 -14.64 1.09 -8.52
C LYS A 115 -15.51 1.90 -7.56
N TYR A 116 -14.99 3.02 -7.05
CA TYR A 116 -15.70 3.90 -6.11
C TYR A 116 -16.94 4.58 -6.70
N CYS A 117 -17.09 4.56 -8.03
CA CYS A 117 -18.22 5.16 -8.73
C CYS A 117 -19.23 4.12 -9.23
N ARG A 118 -18.87 2.82 -9.18
CA ARG A 118 -19.75 1.70 -9.56
C ARG A 118 -20.51 1.11 -8.37
N HIS A 119 -20.04 1.39 -7.16
CA HIS A 119 -20.56 0.87 -5.92
C HIS A 119 -21.64 1.79 -5.33
N LYS A 120 -22.65 1.20 -4.67
CA LYS A 120 -23.65 1.97 -3.92
C LYS A 120 -23.00 2.61 -2.68
N PRO A 121 -23.52 3.73 -2.16
CA PRO A 121 -22.99 4.36 -0.95
C PRO A 121 -22.81 3.40 0.24
N ASP A 122 -23.76 2.48 0.48
CA ASP A 122 -23.65 1.47 1.54
C ASP A 122 -22.44 0.54 1.40
N SER A 123 -22.01 0.29 0.16
CA SER A 123 -20.80 -0.49 -0.11
C SER A 123 -19.51 0.32 0.02
N ILE A 124 -19.58 1.65 0.05
CA ILE A 124 -18.43 2.54 0.28
C ILE A 124 -18.11 2.59 1.78
N PHE A 125 -19.09 2.96 2.61
CA PHE A 125 -18.87 3.11 4.06
C PHE A 125 -18.91 1.80 4.83
N GLY A 126 -19.54 0.77 4.27
CA GLY A 126 -19.73 -0.52 4.93
C GLY A 126 -20.93 -0.53 5.88
N GLN A 127 -21.50 -1.72 6.08
CA GLN A 127 -22.76 -1.87 6.79
C GLN A 127 -22.65 -1.59 8.30
N SER A 128 -21.49 -1.86 8.89
CA SER A 128 -21.19 -1.66 10.31
C SER A 128 -20.87 -0.21 10.68
N CYS A 129 -20.75 0.70 9.70
CA CYS A 129 -20.40 2.09 9.96
C CYS A 129 -21.54 2.86 10.65
N PRO A 130 -21.35 3.44 11.85
CA PRO A 130 -22.43 4.10 12.60
C PRO A 130 -22.93 5.37 11.91
N SER A 131 -22.03 6.22 11.40
CA SER A 131 -22.38 7.47 10.73
C SER A 131 -22.74 7.32 9.26
N LYS A 132 -22.89 6.10 8.70
CA LYS A 132 -23.13 5.92 7.25
C LYS A 132 -24.30 6.70 6.69
N THR A 133 -25.35 6.94 7.49
CA THR A 133 -26.53 7.72 7.09
C THR A 133 -26.32 9.23 7.09
N ARG A 134 -25.25 9.69 7.74
CA ARG A 134 -24.84 11.10 7.79
C ARG A 134 -24.04 11.53 6.58
N CYS A 135 -23.60 10.60 5.72
CA CYS A 135 -22.84 10.92 4.52
C CYS A 135 -23.49 10.36 3.26
N GLN A 136 -23.32 11.09 2.16
CA GLN A 136 -23.65 10.67 0.81
C GLN A 136 -22.38 10.64 -0.02
N TRP A 137 -22.27 9.67 -0.94
CA TRP A 137 -21.13 9.53 -1.83
C TRP A 137 -21.54 9.79 -3.28
N SER A 138 -20.72 10.54 -4.01
CA SER A 138 -20.90 10.77 -5.43
C SER A 138 -19.56 10.83 -6.18
N CYS A 139 -19.60 10.49 -7.47
CA CYS A 139 -18.54 10.80 -8.44
C CYS A 139 -19.06 11.71 -9.56
N ASP A 140 -20.21 12.35 -9.37
CA ASP A 140 -20.82 13.21 -10.38
C ASP A 140 -20.30 14.63 -10.21
N ASN A 141 -19.36 15.03 -11.07
CA ASN A 141 -18.73 16.34 -11.01
C ASN A 141 -19.73 17.50 -11.21
N ARG A 142 -20.96 17.25 -11.71
CA ARG A 142 -22.03 18.26 -11.73
C ARG A 142 -22.45 18.72 -10.33
N LYS A 143 -22.12 17.93 -9.29
CA LYS A 143 -22.39 18.25 -7.89
C LYS A 143 -21.25 19.00 -7.20
N LEU A 144 -20.20 19.42 -7.93
CA LEU A 144 -19.03 20.09 -7.37
C LEU A 144 -19.38 21.30 -6.50
N SER A 145 -20.31 22.14 -6.94
CA SER A 145 -20.75 23.34 -6.21
C SER A 145 -21.65 23.05 -5.00
N GLN A 146 -22.07 21.80 -4.82
CA GLN A 146 -22.95 21.35 -3.73
C GLN A 146 -22.21 20.50 -2.70
N ALA A 147 -21.05 19.95 -3.06
CA ALA A 147 -20.29 19.02 -2.21
C ALA A 147 -19.76 19.71 -0.95
N ASP A 148 -19.94 19.03 0.19
CA ASP A 148 -19.41 19.45 1.49
C ASP A 148 -17.95 19.02 1.66
N ALA A 149 -17.58 17.88 1.07
CA ALA A 149 -16.21 17.37 1.03
C ALA A 149 -15.86 16.89 -0.38
N ILE A 150 -14.64 17.16 -0.82
CA ILE A 150 -14.18 16.86 -2.18
C ILE A 150 -12.83 16.16 -2.11
N ILE A 151 -12.74 14.94 -2.65
CA ILE A 151 -11.56 14.09 -2.61
C ILE A 151 -10.82 14.14 -3.94
N PHE A 152 -9.50 14.32 -3.84
CA PHE A 152 -8.56 14.38 -4.93
C PHE A 152 -7.42 13.39 -4.68
N HIS A 153 -7.05 12.60 -5.67
CA HIS A 153 -6.00 11.60 -5.57
C HIS A 153 -4.70 12.15 -6.13
N ALA A 154 -3.66 12.22 -5.29
CA ALA A 154 -2.38 12.85 -5.63
C ALA A 154 -1.74 12.21 -6.88
N TYR A 155 -1.71 10.87 -6.93
CA TYR A 155 -1.11 10.14 -8.05
C TYR A 155 -1.83 10.40 -9.37
N ASP A 156 -3.16 10.53 -9.37
CA ASP A 156 -3.94 10.78 -10.59
C ASP A 156 -3.74 12.22 -11.10
N ILE A 157 -3.58 13.18 -10.19
CA ILE A 157 -3.23 14.55 -10.56
C ILE A 157 -1.83 14.59 -11.17
N GLN A 158 -0.83 14.03 -10.48
CA GLN A 158 0.58 14.12 -10.91
C GLN A 158 0.86 13.31 -12.20
N TYR A 159 0.44 12.04 -12.26
CA TYR A 159 0.85 11.13 -13.32
C TYR A 159 -0.17 10.96 -14.44
N TYR A 160 -1.44 11.23 -14.15
CA TYR A 160 -2.52 11.13 -15.15
C TYR A 160 -3.11 12.49 -15.53
N GLN A 161 -2.50 13.58 -15.05
CA GLN A 161 -2.88 14.97 -15.38
C GLN A 161 -4.36 15.25 -15.12
N ALA A 162 -4.93 14.62 -14.08
CA ALA A 162 -6.29 14.91 -13.66
C ALA A 162 -6.40 16.38 -13.27
N GLN A 163 -7.34 17.09 -13.90
CA GLN A 163 -7.53 18.52 -13.67
C GLN A 163 -8.07 18.74 -12.25
N VAL A 164 -7.64 19.83 -11.61
CA VAL A 164 -8.16 20.28 -10.31
C VAL A 164 -8.95 21.56 -10.56
N PRO A 165 -10.21 21.68 -10.09
CA PRO A 165 -11.02 22.87 -10.33
C PRO A 165 -10.47 24.06 -9.53
N LYS A 166 -11.01 25.25 -9.74
CA LYS A 166 -10.75 26.39 -8.87
C LYS A 166 -11.61 26.28 -7.61
N ARG A 167 -11.09 26.72 -6.46
CA ARG A 167 -11.86 26.78 -5.20
C ARG A 167 -13.16 27.59 -5.34
N SER A 168 -13.18 28.61 -6.19
CA SER A 168 -14.38 29.41 -6.48
C SER A 168 -15.52 28.64 -7.16
N GLU A 169 -15.24 27.46 -7.72
CA GLU A 169 -16.25 26.59 -8.35
C GLU A 169 -16.90 25.63 -7.34
N THR A 170 -16.41 25.61 -6.10
CA THR A 170 -16.88 24.72 -5.04
C THR A 170 -17.76 25.46 -4.04
N LYS A 171 -18.54 24.71 -3.26
CA LYS A 171 -19.32 25.26 -2.14
C LYS A 171 -18.40 26.05 -1.21
N ASN A 172 -18.86 27.19 -0.71
CA ASN A 172 -18.14 27.93 0.33
C ASN A 172 -17.91 27.00 1.52
N ASN A 173 -16.67 26.98 2.03
CA ASN A 173 -16.22 26.12 3.13
C ASN A 173 -16.19 24.60 2.83
N ALA A 174 -16.23 24.18 1.55
CA ALA A 174 -16.02 22.78 1.20
C ALA A 174 -14.64 22.29 1.69
N ILE A 175 -14.62 21.10 2.31
CA ILE A 175 -13.41 20.45 2.79
C ILE A 175 -12.74 19.75 1.60
N TRP A 176 -11.59 20.28 1.17
CA TRP A 176 -10.78 19.65 0.13
C TRP A 176 -9.84 18.63 0.74
N ILE A 177 -9.87 17.41 0.22
CA ILE A 177 -9.16 16.27 0.80
C ILE A 177 -8.17 15.71 -0.22
N LEU A 178 -6.88 15.70 0.13
CA LEU A 178 -5.85 15.03 -0.67
C LEU A 178 -5.70 13.58 -0.21
N TRP A 179 -6.05 12.62 -1.07
CA TRP A 179 -5.76 11.21 -0.87
C TRP A 179 -4.40 10.87 -1.49
N SER A 180 -3.46 10.43 -0.66
CA SER A 180 -2.23 9.81 -1.13
C SER A 180 -1.71 8.78 -0.14
N ASP A 181 -1.56 7.54 -0.56
CA ASP A 181 -0.88 6.52 0.24
C ASP A 181 0.60 6.38 -0.15
N GLU A 182 1.10 7.18 -1.09
CA GLU A 182 2.47 7.07 -1.60
C GLU A 182 3.45 7.98 -0.84
N PRO A 183 4.70 7.56 -0.61
CA PRO A 183 5.69 8.40 0.06
C PRO A 183 6.23 9.52 -0.86
N PRO A 184 6.90 10.55 -0.33
CA PRO A 184 7.48 11.64 -1.13
C PRO A 184 8.54 11.18 -2.15
N SER A 185 9.11 9.99 -1.98
CA SER A 185 9.98 9.38 -3.01
C SER A 185 9.24 8.95 -4.28
N MET A 186 7.91 8.92 -4.25
CA MET A 186 7.03 8.49 -5.35
C MET A 186 6.05 9.58 -5.80
N VAL A 187 5.71 10.53 -4.93
CA VAL A 187 4.82 11.66 -5.24
C VAL A 187 5.53 12.96 -4.90
N ASP A 188 5.53 13.91 -5.85
CA ASP A 188 6.07 15.25 -5.65
C ASP A 188 4.99 16.12 -5.01
N TYR A 189 5.10 16.31 -3.68
CA TYR A 189 4.06 16.99 -2.92
C TYR A 189 4.06 18.51 -3.09
N SER A 190 5.14 19.09 -3.62
CA SER A 190 5.23 20.53 -3.90
C SER A 190 4.15 20.99 -4.90
N LEU A 191 3.69 20.09 -5.77
CA LEU A 191 2.64 20.34 -6.76
C LEU A 191 1.28 20.69 -6.12
N PHE A 192 1.07 20.30 -4.86
CA PHE A 192 -0.22 20.41 -4.19
C PHE A 192 -0.37 21.64 -3.29
N GLU A 193 0.72 22.36 -3.00
CA GLU A 193 0.72 23.55 -2.12
C GLU A 193 -0.29 24.61 -2.57
N GLN A 194 -0.39 24.82 -3.87
CA GLN A 194 -1.28 25.82 -4.47
C GLN A 194 -2.78 25.58 -4.17
N TYR A 195 -3.19 24.34 -3.88
CA TYR A 195 -4.61 23.99 -3.70
C TYR A 195 -5.10 24.21 -2.26
N LYS A 196 -4.16 24.38 -1.30
CA LYS A 196 -4.45 24.61 0.12
C LYS A 196 -5.40 23.55 0.68
N PHE A 197 -5.06 22.27 0.57
CA PHE A 197 -5.92 21.19 1.03
C PHE A 197 -6.26 21.32 2.51
N ASN A 198 -7.48 20.91 2.87
CA ASN A 198 -7.96 20.93 4.24
C ASN A 198 -7.50 19.67 4.97
N TRP A 199 -7.81 18.51 4.40
CA TRP A 199 -7.61 17.20 5.01
C TRP A 199 -6.75 16.30 4.13
N THR A 200 -6.21 15.24 4.73
CA THR A 200 -5.55 14.14 4.01
C THR A 200 -6.16 12.78 4.35
N ILE A 201 -6.16 11.92 3.33
CA ILE A 201 -6.35 10.47 3.47
C ILE A 201 -4.99 9.84 3.11
N SER A 202 -4.23 9.35 4.08
CA SER A 202 -2.88 8.81 3.82
C SER A 202 -2.44 7.72 4.79
N TYR A 203 -1.23 7.19 4.60
CA TYR A 203 -0.56 6.27 5.53
C TYR A 203 -0.09 6.95 6.83
N LYS A 204 0.06 8.29 6.84
CA LYS A 204 0.56 8.99 8.03
C LYS A 204 -0.45 8.92 9.16
N SER A 205 0.00 8.55 10.35
CA SER A 205 -0.84 8.38 11.54
C SER A 205 -1.58 9.66 11.92
N ASN A 206 -0.99 10.81 11.61
CA ASN A 206 -1.50 12.14 11.89
C ASN A 206 -2.33 12.78 10.76
N SER A 207 -2.65 12.04 9.70
CA SER A 207 -3.66 12.45 8.72
C SER A 207 -5.06 12.37 9.31
N GLU A 208 -5.99 13.17 8.78
CA GLU A 208 -7.39 13.11 9.20
C GLU A 208 -7.96 11.71 9.00
N VAL A 209 -7.58 11.00 7.94
CA VAL A 209 -7.97 9.59 7.73
C VAL A 209 -6.74 8.74 7.44
N SER A 210 -6.52 7.67 8.21
CA SER A 210 -5.34 6.80 8.05
C SER A 210 -5.48 5.39 8.61
N ILE A 211 -6.60 5.05 9.24
CA ILE A 211 -6.76 3.73 9.85
C ILE A 211 -6.76 2.66 8.78
N GLY A 212 -5.86 1.69 8.91
CA GLY A 212 -5.85 0.53 8.03
C GLY A 212 -5.42 0.85 6.59
N SER A 213 -4.61 1.88 6.34
CA SER A 213 -4.12 2.21 4.99
C SER A 213 -3.51 1.01 4.27
N TYR A 214 -2.80 0.14 4.99
CA TYR A 214 -2.16 -1.06 4.44
C TYR A 214 -2.45 -2.38 5.18
N GLY A 215 -3.08 -2.29 6.34
CA GLY A 215 -3.42 -3.42 7.19
C GLY A 215 -3.67 -2.96 8.62
N LEU A 216 -4.21 -3.86 9.44
CA LEU A 216 -4.58 -3.54 10.81
C LEU A 216 -4.47 -4.78 11.72
N LEU A 217 -3.95 -4.61 12.93
CA LEU A 217 -4.15 -5.57 14.01
C LEU A 217 -5.39 -5.14 14.80
N SER A 218 -6.41 -5.99 14.80
CA SER A 218 -7.68 -5.76 15.50
C SER A 218 -7.78 -6.68 16.70
N THR A 219 -8.36 -6.21 17.80
CA THR A 219 -8.70 -7.07 18.94
C THR A 219 -9.71 -8.13 18.49
N ARG A 220 -9.46 -9.39 18.82
CA ARG A 220 -10.36 -10.50 18.52
C ARG A 220 -11.62 -10.40 19.37
N LYS A 221 -12.78 -10.64 18.76
CA LYS A 221 -14.02 -10.89 19.51
C LYS A 221 -13.99 -12.22 20.25
N LEU A 222 -13.41 -13.25 19.63
CA LEU A 222 -13.24 -14.58 20.21
C LEU A 222 -11.75 -14.85 20.41
N THR A 223 -11.33 -14.91 21.68
CA THR A 223 -9.94 -15.18 22.04
C THR A 223 -9.53 -16.56 21.57
N PHE A 224 -8.30 -16.68 21.07
CA PHE A 224 -7.72 -17.97 20.74
C PHE A 224 -7.54 -18.77 22.04
N SER A 225 -8.22 -19.91 22.19
CA SER A 225 -8.06 -20.73 23.39
C SER A 225 -6.59 -21.13 23.55
N ASN A 226 -6.10 -21.29 24.78
CA ASN A 226 -4.71 -21.71 25.00
C ASN A 226 -4.43 -23.07 24.32
N ALA A 227 -5.40 -24.00 24.33
CA ALA A 227 -5.25 -25.31 23.69
C ALA A 227 -5.14 -25.19 22.17
N ASP A 228 -5.99 -24.41 21.53
CA ASP A 228 -5.90 -24.21 20.09
C ASP A 228 -4.61 -23.50 19.74
N TYR A 229 -4.21 -22.48 20.52
CA TYR A 229 -3.01 -21.68 20.24
C TYR A 229 -1.78 -22.56 20.28
N ASN A 230 -1.66 -23.38 21.32
CA ASN A 230 -0.57 -24.33 21.49
C ASN A 230 -0.54 -25.35 20.34
N ARG A 231 -1.70 -25.83 19.87
CA ARG A 231 -1.77 -26.71 18.69
C ARG A 231 -1.28 -26.00 17.42
N TRP A 232 -1.77 -24.78 17.18
CA TRP A 232 -1.42 -23.99 16.01
C TRP A 232 0.08 -23.68 15.97
N ILE A 233 0.64 -23.17 17.07
CA ILE A 233 2.05 -22.74 17.12
C ILE A 233 3.01 -23.94 17.01
N GLN A 234 2.66 -25.08 17.60
CA GLN A 234 3.42 -26.33 17.43
C GLN A 234 3.47 -26.76 15.97
N GLN A 235 2.33 -26.72 15.27
CA GLN A 235 2.28 -27.01 13.83
C GLN A 235 3.12 -26.01 13.04
N GLN A 236 2.97 -24.70 13.29
CA GLN A 236 3.77 -23.69 12.59
C GLN A 236 5.27 -23.90 12.77
N PHE A 237 5.72 -24.23 13.98
CA PHE A 237 7.15 -24.45 14.24
C PHE A 237 7.69 -25.68 13.50
N ASN A 238 6.91 -26.76 13.44
CA ASN A 238 7.29 -28.03 12.83
C ASN A 238 7.26 -27.97 11.29
N ASP A 239 6.22 -27.35 10.72
CA ASP A 239 6.00 -27.34 9.27
C ASP A 239 6.90 -26.33 8.54
N ARG A 240 7.36 -25.28 9.24
CA ARG A 240 8.19 -24.21 8.65
C ARG A 240 9.68 -24.52 8.79
N SER A 241 10.20 -25.28 7.84
CA SER A 241 11.62 -25.67 7.83
C SER A 241 12.57 -24.64 7.21
N LYS A 242 12.07 -23.63 6.51
CA LYS A 242 12.90 -22.58 5.89
C LYS A 242 13.02 -21.33 6.75
N GLY A 243 14.08 -20.56 6.48
CA GLY A 243 14.39 -19.32 7.18
C GLY A 243 13.56 -18.13 6.72
N ALA A 244 14.18 -17.20 6.00
CA ALA A 244 13.57 -15.95 5.57
C ALA A 244 13.20 -15.95 4.08
N LEU A 245 12.04 -15.38 3.78
CA LEU A 245 11.53 -15.20 2.42
C LEU A 245 11.38 -13.71 2.09
N TRP A 246 11.59 -13.34 0.83
CA TRP A 246 11.30 -11.99 0.34
C TRP A 246 10.68 -12.00 -1.07
N PHE A 247 9.51 -11.39 -1.24
CA PHE A 247 8.98 -11.05 -2.55
C PHE A 247 9.23 -9.58 -2.86
N VAL A 248 9.96 -9.30 -3.94
CA VAL A 248 10.35 -7.94 -4.31
C VAL A 248 10.29 -7.69 -5.82
N SER A 249 9.60 -6.62 -6.21
CA SER A 249 9.42 -6.24 -7.61
C SER A 249 9.87 -4.81 -7.93
N ASN A 250 10.06 -3.96 -6.91
CA ASN A 250 10.59 -2.60 -7.05
C ASN A 250 12.09 -2.62 -6.73
N CYS A 251 12.94 -2.21 -7.67
CA CYS A 251 14.39 -2.31 -7.51
C CYS A 251 15.05 -0.97 -7.18
N ASN A 252 14.26 0.07 -6.91
CA ASN A 252 14.76 1.44 -6.77
C ASN A 252 15.45 1.68 -5.43
N SER A 253 15.02 0.98 -4.37
CA SER A 253 15.64 1.08 -3.04
C SER A 253 16.86 0.19 -2.97
N LYS A 254 18.06 0.79 -3.02
CA LYS A 254 19.34 0.09 -3.00
C LYS A 254 19.64 -0.52 -1.62
N GLN A 255 19.32 0.21 -0.55
CA GLN A 255 19.63 -0.16 0.83
C GLN A 255 18.98 -1.50 1.22
N ARG A 256 17.70 -1.71 0.89
CA ARG A 256 17.03 -2.97 1.19
C ARG A 256 17.58 -4.17 0.41
N LEU A 257 18.04 -3.95 -0.83
CA LEU A 257 18.70 -4.99 -1.63
C LEU A 257 20.05 -5.35 -1.00
N GLU A 258 20.79 -4.34 -0.54
CA GLU A 258 22.05 -4.54 0.18
C GLU A 258 21.83 -5.34 1.47
N TYR A 259 20.85 -4.99 2.31
CA TYR A 259 20.52 -5.76 3.51
C TYR A 259 20.15 -7.21 3.18
N TYR A 260 19.33 -7.43 2.16
CA TYR A 260 19.00 -8.77 1.69
C TYR A 260 20.24 -9.58 1.29
N HIS A 261 21.10 -9.03 0.43
CA HIS A 261 22.31 -9.74 -0.02
C HIS A 261 23.31 -9.95 1.13
N ASN A 262 23.46 -8.98 2.02
CA ASN A 262 24.33 -9.07 3.19
C ASN A 262 23.83 -10.14 4.16
N LEU A 263 22.52 -10.23 4.40
CA LEU A 263 21.89 -11.26 5.23
C LEU A 263 22.03 -12.64 4.60
N LYS A 264 21.73 -12.76 3.31
CA LYS A 264 21.87 -14.01 2.55
C LYS A 264 23.30 -14.56 2.58
N ARG A 265 24.30 -13.68 2.48
CA ARG A 265 25.73 -14.06 2.52
C ARG A 265 26.17 -14.63 3.87
N GLN A 266 25.42 -14.43 4.95
CA GLN A 266 25.80 -14.98 6.25
C GLN A 266 25.72 -16.51 6.29
N GLN A 267 24.87 -17.13 5.45
CA GLN A 267 24.69 -18.58 5.35
C GLN A 267 24.37 -19.31 6.67
N LEU A 268 24.06 -18.60 7.76
CA LEU A 268 23.64 -19.17 9.04
C LEU A 268 22.19 -19.66 9.02
N ILE A 269 21.38 -19.11 8.12
CA ILE A 269 19.98 -19.45 7.91
C ILE A 269 19.64 -19.29 6.42
N SER A 270 18.69 -20.08 5.91
CA SER A 270 18.25 -19.95 4.51
C SER A 270 17.51 -18.62 4.29
N VAL A 271 17.93 -17.87 3.26
CA VAL A 271 17.34 -16.60 2.87
C VAL A 271 17.07 -16.64 1.37
N GLU A 272 15.79 -16.62 1.00
CA GLU A 272 15.33 -16.77 -0.39
C GLU A 272 14.57 -15.51 -0.83
N GLY A 273 14.97 -14.95 -1.96
CA GLY A 273 14.34 -13.77 -2.56
C GLY A 273 13.80 -14.09 -3.95
N TYR A 274 12.58 -13.63 -4.22
CA TYR A 274 11.88 -13.83 -5.48
C TYR A 274 11.37 -12.51 -6.07
N GLY A 275 11.46 -12.41 -7.39
CA GLY A 275 10.95 -11.28 -8.16
C GLY A 275 12.07 -10.56 -8.92
N ARG A 276 11.72 -9.46 -9.60
CA ARG A 276 12.57 -8.81 -10.62
C ARG A 276 13.92 -8.30 -10.12
N CYS A 277 14.10 -8.18 -8.80
CA CYS A 277 15.27 -7.53 -8.21
C CYS A 277 16.29 -8.50 -7.60
N VAL A 278 16.02 -9.81 -7.61
CA VAL A 278 16.78 -10.82 -6.84
C VAL A 278 16.94 -12.12 -7.62
N ASP A 279 17.51 -13.13 -6.96
CA ASP A 279 18.22 -14.27 -7.57
C ASP A 279 17.39 -15.18 -8.47
N TYR A 280 16.08 -15.34 -8.20
CA TYR A 280 15.23 -16.25 -8.98
C TYR A 280 14.49 -15.50 -10.08
N TYR A 281 15.10 -15.47 -11.27
CA TYR A 281 14.51 -15.08 -12.56
C TYR A 281 14.76 -16.22 -13.58
N PRO A 282 13.74 -16.73 -14.31
CA PRO A 282 12.57 -16.00 -14.78
C PRO A 282 11.23 -16.39 -14.12
N MET A 283 10.28 -15.46 -14.21
CA MET A 283 8.82 -15.65 -14.22
C MET A 283 8.06 -15.81 -12.89
N HIS A 284 7.17 -14.85 -12.62
CA HIS A 284 5.76 -15.03 -12.21
C HIS A 284 5.34 -16.32 -11.44
N PHE A 285 6.03 -16.73 -10.37
CA PHE A 285 5.55 -17.95 -9.68
C PHE A 285 4.20 -17.73 -9.01
N CYS A 286 4.00 -16.60 -8.33
CA CYS A 286 2.75 -16.36 -7.63
C CYS A 286 2.28 -14.92 -7.84
N SER A 287 1.02 -14.74 -8.23
CA SER A 287 0.37 -13.44 -8.14
C SER A 287 0.22 -13.04 -6.68
N ALA A 288 0.33 -11.75 -6.35
CA ALA A 288 0.04 -11.26 -5.00
C ALA A 288 -1.39 -11.67 -4.58
N GLY A 289 -1.52 -12.23 -3.38
CA GLY A 289 -2.76 -12.76 -2.83
C GLY A 289 -3.23 -14.09 -3.45
N SER A 290 -2.37 -14.79 -4.20
CA SER A 290 -2.71 -16.10 -4.78
C SER A 290 -2.42 -17.26 -3.82
N GLN A 291 -3.06 -18.40 -4.09
CA GLN A 291 -2.77 -19.64 -3.34
C GLN A 291 -1.29 -20.03 -3.41
N CYS A 292 -0.66 -19.82 -4.56
CA CYS A 292 0.77 -20.03 -4.71
C CYS A 292 1.59 -19.20 -3.71
N GLU A 293 1.28 -17.89 -3.55
CA GLU A 293 2.03 -17.04 -2.61
C GLU A 293 1.87 -17.59 -1.19
N HIS A 294 0.66 -18.01 -0.82
CA HIS A 294 0.38 -18.62 0.47
C HIS A 294 1.17 -19.92 0.69
N ASP A 295 1.17 -20.84 -0.27
CA ASP A 295 1.84 -22.15 -0.19
C ASP A 295 3.37 -22.02 -0.13
N TYR A 296 3.92 -20.95 -0.70
CA TYR A 296 5.34 -20.64 -0.54
C TYR A 296 5.63 -20.05 0.83
N MET A 297 4.85 -19.05 1.24
CA MET A 297 5.02 -18.40 2.55
C MET A 297 4.85 -19.37 3.72
N SER A 298 4.03 -20.42 3.59
CA SER A 298 3.80 -21.42 4.65
C SER A 298 5.04 -22.27 5.00
N LYS A 299 6.10 -22.23 4.18
CA LYS A 299 7.34 -23.00 4.40
C LYS A 299 8.39 -22.27 5.24
N PHE A 300 8.25 -20.95 5.41
CA PHE A 300 9.27 -20.09 6.02
C PHE A 300 8.84 -19.60 7.39
N LYS A 301 9.79 -19.35 8.29
CA LYS A 301 9.51 -18.73 9.60
C LYS A 301 9.50 -17.21 9.55
N PHE A 302 10.28 -16.61 8.64
CA PHE A 302 10.46 -15.16 8.57
C PHE A 302 10.11 -14.58 7.21
N TYR A 303 9.65 -13.33 7.21
CA TYR A 303 9.41 -12.57 5.98
C TYR A 303 10.12 -11.22 6.03
N LEU A 304 10.91 -10.89 5.00
CA LEU A 304 11.54 -9.59 4.88
C LEU A 304 10.49 -8.55 4.49
N SER A 305 10.00 -7.81 5.48
CA SER A 305 9.04 -6.72 5.34
C SER A 305 9.77 -5.40 5.12
N PHE A 306 10.64 -5.37 4.11
CA PHE A 306 11.50 -4.22 3.83
C PHE A 306 10.79 -3.19 2.96
N GLU A 307 10.60 -2.00 3.53
CA GLU A 307 9.99 -0.87 2.86
C GLU A 307 10.92 -0.25 1.82
N SER A 308 10.33 0.46 0.87
CA SER A 308 11.08 1.16 -0.18
C SER A 308 11.69 2.48 0.30
N THR A 309 11.15 3.05 1.37
CA THR A 309 11.62 4.26 2.04
C THR A 309 11.49 4.10 3.55
N THR A 310 12.21 4.93 4.31
CA THR A 310 12.23 4.93 5.79
C THR A 310 11.40 6.07 6.39
N CYS A 311 10.48 6.63 5.61
CA CYS A 311 9.55 7.67 6.05
C CYS A 311 8.75 7.25 7.29
N ARG A 312 8.60 8.17 8.26
CA ARG A 312 7.70 8.01 9.41
C ARG A 312 6.32 7.49 8.98
N ASP A 313 5.81 6.52 9.73
CA ASP A 313 4.51 5.84 9.54
C ASP A 313 4.35 5.06 8.22
N TYR A 314 5.34 5.04 7.32
CA TYR A 314 5.25 4.32 6.04
C TYR A 314 5.50 2.82 6.24
N ILE A 315 4.50 2.13 6.80
CA ILE A 315 4.50 0.68 7.05
C ILE A 315 3.38 0.06 6.22
N THR A 316 3.75 -0.79 5.27
CA THR A 316 2.86 -1.20 4.17
C THR A 316 2.32 -2.62 4.33
N GLU A 317 1.67 -3.14 3.28
CA GLU A 317 1.05 -4.46 3.26
C GLU A 317 2.06 -5.57 3.55
N LYS A 318 3.37 -5.32 3.35
CA LYS A 318 4.45 -6.27 3.57
C LYS A 318 4.48 -6.74 5.03
N PHE A 319 4.33 -5.81 5.97
CA PHE A 319 4.34 -6.09 7.41
C PHE A 319 3.14 -6.94 7.83
N PHE A 320 1.94 -6.53 7.43
CA PHE A 320 0.71 -7.24 7.74
C PHE A 320 0.60 -8.58 7.00
N LYS A 321 1.16 -8.68 5.79
CA LYS A 321 1.20 -9.94 5.02
C LYS A 321 1.99 -11.00 5.78
N ALA A 322 3.15 -10.65 6.34
CA ALA A 322 3.93 -11.57 7.17
C ALA A 322 3.07 -12.14 8.32
N PHE A 323 2.39 -11.26 9.06
CA PHE A 323 1.51 -11.68 10.14
C PHE A 323 0.33 -12.52 9.67
N TYR A 324 -0.34 -12.14 8.58
CA TYR A 324 -1.47 -12.87 8.02
C TYR A 324 -1.08 -14.31 7.65
N HIS A 325 0.10 -14.49 7.06
CA HIS A 325 0.60 -15.80 6.64
C HIS A 325 1.25 -16.63 7.74
N GLY A 326 1.31 -16.15 8.98
CA GLY A 326 1.89 -16.90 10.10
C GLY A 326 3.40 -16.72 10.31
N LEU A 327 4.04 -15.76 9.63
CA LEU A 327 5.49 -15.52 9.72
C LEU A 327 5.81 -14.42 10.73
N ILE A 328 7.07 -14.37 11.15
CA ILE A 328 7.65 -13.27 11.92
C ILE A 328 8.20 -12.23 10.94
N PRO A 329 7.71 -10.98 10.95
CA PRO A 329 8.23 -9.92 10.08
C PRO A 329 9.64 -9.51 10.52
N ILE A 330 10.57 -9.42 9.57
CA ILE A 330 11.86 -8.72 9.72
C ILE A 330 11.73 -7.39 8.99
N VAL A 331 11.82 -6.27 9.70
CA VAL A 331 11.44 -4.95 9.18
C VAL A 331 12.65 -4.04 8.97
N TYR A 332 12.59 -3.32 7.85
CA TYR A 332 13.43 -2.17 7.52
C TYR A 332 12.52 -1.10 6.95
N GLY A 333 12.52 0.09 7.52
CA GLY A 333 11.59 1.15 7.20
C GLY A 333 11.69 2.28 8.23
N PRO A 334 10.57 2.85 8.71
CA PRO A 334 10.57 3.89 9.75
C PRO A 334 11.21 3.47 11.07
N ASP A 335 11.23 4.39 12.03
CA ASP A 335 11.74 4.14 13.37
C ASP A 335 10.91 3.07 14.10
N ARG A 336 11.53 2.36 15.04
CA ARG A 336 10.87 1.31 15.83
C ARG A 336 9.60 1.80 16.54
N ILE A 337 9.57 3.08 16.94
CA ILE A 337 8.41 3.69 17.59
C ILE A 337 7.17 3.72 16.69
N ASP A 338 7.34 3.80 15.37
CA ASP A 338 6.23 3.82 14.42
C ASP A 338 5.63 2.41 14.27
N TYR A 339 6.48 1.37 14.28
CA TYR A 339 6.01 -0.03 14.31
C TYR A 339 5.31 -0.39 15.63
N ASN A 340 5.81 0.09 16.76
CA ASN A 340 5.22 -0.15 18.08
C ASN A 340 3.79 0.40 18.23
N GLN A 341 3.41 1.38 17.40
CA GLN A 341 2.03 1.91 17.35
C GLN A 341 1.06 0.96 16.64
N LEU A 342 1.56 0.07 15.77
CA LEU A 342 0.74 -0.81 14.93
C LEU A 342 0.74 -2.27 15.39
N ALA A 343 1.77 -2.71 16.10
CA ALA A 343 1.91 -4.08 16.57
C ALA A 343 2.70 -4.18 17.89
N PRO A 344 2.49 -5.24 18.69
CA PRO A 344 3.28 -5.48 19.89
C PRO A 344 4.78 -5.55 19.58
N ALA A 345 5.61 -4.92 20.43
CA ALA A 345 7.06 -4.76 20.19
C ALA A 345 7.85 -6.09 20.12
N ASP A 346 7.26 -7.17 20.64
CA ASP A 346 7.76 -8.54 20.66
C ASP A 346 7.23 -9.39 19.49
N SER A 347 6.47 -8.82 18.55
CA SER A 347 5.88 -9.56 17.43
C SER A 347 6.71 -9.56 16.14
N TYR A 348 7.74 -8.72 16.06
CA TYR A 348 8.57 -8.51 14.86
C TYR A 348 10.03 -8.24 15.22
N ILE A 349 10.90 -8.23 14.22
CA ILE A 349 12.35 -8.03 14.37
C ILE A 349 12.75 -6.80 13.58
N HIS A 350 13.25 -5.77 14.26
CA HIS A 350 13.71 -4.55 13.60
C HIS A 350 15.21 -4.63 13.31
N ILE A 351 15.65 -4.37 12.07
CA ILE A 351 17.09 -4.52 11.75
C ILE A 351 17.99 -3.55 12.54
N ASN A 352 17.44 -2.39 12.94
CA ASN A 352 18.16 -1.41 13.77
C ASN A 352 18.47 -1.93 15.17
N ASP A 353 17.77 -2.96 15.67
CA ASP A 353 18.07 -3.57 16.97
C ASP A 353 19.43 -4.31 16.98
N PHE A 354 19.99 -4.53 15.80
CA PHE A 354 21.28 -5.18 15.59
C PHE A 354 22.32 -4.22 15.02
N ASP A 355 22.14 -2.91 15.16
CA ASP A 355 22.98 -1.88 14.53
C ASP A 355 23.07 -2.03 13.01
N LYS A 356 22.05 -2.65 12.38
CA LYS A 356 22.04 -3.04 10.96
C LYS A 356 23.16 -4.04 10.58
N ASP A 357 23.75 -4.73 11.56
CA ASP A 357 24.70 -5.82 11.36
C ASP A 357 23.96 -7.11 11.00
N MET A 358 24.07 -7.51 9.74
CA MET A 358 23.39 -8.70 9.23
C MET A 358 23.94 -10.01 9.80
N ASN A 359 25.17 -10.05 10.32
CA ASN A 359 25.71 -11.23 11.00
C ASN A 359 25.03 -11.44 12.35
N LYS A 360 24.92 -10.37 13.16
CA LYS A 360 24.20 -10.41 14.44
C LYS A 360 22.73 -10.79 14.20
N LEU A 361 22.08 -10.18 13.21
CA LEU A 361 20.73 -10.53 12.82
C LEU A 361 20.62 -12.01 12.43
N ALA A 362 21.50 -12.52 11.56
CA ALA A 362 21.46 -13.91 11.12
C ALA A 362 21.62 -14.92 12.29
N LYS A 363 22.48 -14.62 13.27
CA LYS A 363 22.61 -15.43 14.50
C LYS A 363 21.31 -15.46 15.29
N HIS A 364 20.70 -14.30 15.52
CA HIS A 364 19.41 -14.20 16.22
C HIS A 364 18.29 -14.94 15.49
N LEU A 365 18.22 -14.83 14.17
CA LEU A 365 17.25 -15.58 13.36
C LEU A 365 17.44 -17.09 13.47
N GLN A 366 18.69 -17.56 13.52
CA GLN A 366 19.00 -18.98 13.68
C GLN A 366 18.64 -19.51 15.09
N GLU A 367 18.83 -18.70 16.12
CA GLU A 367 18.38 -19.00 17.48
C GLU A 367 16.86 -19.16 17.53
N ILE A 368 16.10 -18.20 16.97
CA ILE A 368 14.64 -18.31 16.86
C ILE A 368 14.24 -19.53 16.03
N HIS A 369 14.94 -19.80 14.92
CA HIS A 369 14.62 -20.90 14.02
C HIS A 369 14.70 -22.27 14.70
N SER A 370 15.67 -22.45 15.62
CA SER A 370 15.93 -23.71 16.31
C SER A 370 15.27 -23.81 17.70
N ASN A 371 14.82 -22.69 18.29
CA ASN A 371 14.24 -22.66 19.63
C ASN A 371 12.72 -22.46 19.60
N TYR A 372 11.98 -23.51 19.97
CA TYR A 372 10.51 -23.51 20.01
C TYR A 372 9.94 -22.42 20.93
N ASN A 373 10.52 -22.23 22.12
CA ASN A 373 10.02 -21.26 23.10
C ASN A 373 10.22 -19.83 22.61
N LEU A 374 11.40 -19.54 22.07
CA LEU A 374 11.70 -18.22 21.52
C LEU A 374 10.81 -17.92 20.30
N TYR A 375 10.66 -18.86 19.36
CA TYR A 375 9.71 -18.74 18.25
C TYR A 375 8.27 -18.48 18.72
N THR A 376 7.84 -19.21 19.74
CA THR A 376 6.50 -19.07 20.33
C THR A 376 6.28 -17.70 20.95
N SER A 377 7.31 -17.08 21.55
CA SER A 377 7.21 -15.74 22.14
C SER A 377 6.79 -14.69 21.10
N TYR A 378 7.34 -14.74 19.87
CA TYR A 378 6.99 -13.82 18.77
C TYR A 378 5.54 -13.94 18.26
N HIS A 379 4.80 -14.94 18.71
CA HIS A 379 3.44 -15.22 18.28
C HIS A 379 2.40 -15.09 19.39
N GLN A 380 2.78 -14.71 20.62
CA GLN A 380 1.83 -14.61 21.75
C GLN A 380 0.68 -13.63 21.48
N TRP A 381 0.97 -12.54 20.78
CA TRP A 381 0.01 -11.52 20.40
C TRP A 381 -1.23 -12.08 19.67
N ARG A 382 -1.10 -13.22 18.96
CA ARG A 382 -2.20 -13.86 18.21
C ARG A 382 -3.34 -14.34 19.10
N LYS A 383 -3.11 -14.52 20.40
CA LYS A 383 -4.16 -14.84 21.37
C LYS A 383 -5.19 -13.72 21.49
N LYS A 384 -4.73 -12.47 21.40
CA LYS A 384 -5.53 -11.25 21.59
C LYS A 384 -5.93 -10.61 20.27
N TYR A 385 -5.06 -10.62 19.26
CA TYR A 385 -5.29 -9.88 18.01
C TYR A 385 -5.45 -10.79 16.79
N GLU A 386 -6.14 -10.26 15.79
CA GLU A 386 -6.23 -10.78 14.43
C GLU A 386 -5.73 -9.74 13.43
N VAL A 387 -5.33 -10.19 12.24
CA VAL A 387 -4.79 -9.32 11.20
C VAL A 387 -5.85 -9.10 10.13
N ILE A 388 -6.16 -7.85 9.85
CA ILE A 388 -7.02 -7.43 8.75
C ILE A 388 -6.12 -6.96 7.60
N ILE A 389 -6.21 -7.66 6.47
CA ILE A 389 -5.45 -7.36 5.25
C ILE A 389 -6.34 -7.38 3.99
N ASP A 390 -7.61 -7.77 4.11
CA ASP A 390 -8.59 -7.61 3.03
C ASP A 390 -8.75 -6.13 2.68
N GLY A 391 -8.22 -5.74 1.53
CA GLY A 391 -8.26 -4.36 1.05
C GLY A 391 -9.68 -3.79 1.00
N ARG A 392 -10.71 -4.61 0.75
CA ARG A 392 -12.11 -4.12 0.79
C ARG A 392 -12.58 -3.81 2.19
N ALA A 393 -12.15 -4.60 3.18
CA ALA A 393 -12.48 -4.35 4.57
C ALA A 393 -11.79 -3.07 5.06
N LEU A 394 -10.50 -2.93 4.76
CA LEU A 394 -9.70 -1.75 5.08
C LEU A 394 -10.26 -0.48 4.43
N GLU A 395 -10.65 -0.54 3.16
CA GLU A 395 -11.29 0.59 2.46
C GLU A 395 -12.59 1.02 3.13
N ARG A 396 -13.46 0.08 3.51
CA ARG A 396 -14.70 0.41 4.23
C ARG A 396 -14.42 1.05 5.59
N ILE A 397 -13.41 0.56 6.31
CA ILE A 397 -12.96 1.15 7.58
C ILE A 397 -12.52 2.60 7.37
N ARG A 398 -11.65 2.87 6.38
CA ARG A 398 -11.18 4.24 6.06
C ARG A 398 -12.31 5.16 5.65
N MET A 399 -13.23 4.69 4.82
CA MET A 399 -14.37 5.50 4.38
C MET A 399 -15.34 5.76 5.54
N CYS A 400 -15.50 4.82 6.46
CA CYS A 400 -16.27 5.07 7.67
C CYS A 400 -15.57 6.07 8.60
N GLU A 401 -14.26 5.95 8.82
CA GLU A 401 -13.46 6.96 9.56
C GLU A 401 -13.68 8.36 8.96
N LEU A 402 -13.61 8.48 7.63
CA LEU A 402 -13.87 9.74 6.94
C LEU A 402 -15.26 10.29 7.27
N CYS A 403 -16.30 9.45 7.17
CA CYS A 403 -17.67 9.89 7.42
C CYS A 403 -17.91 10.26 8.89
N GLU A 404 -17.40 9.47 9.83
CA GLU A 404 -17.45 9.76 11.27
C GLU A 404 -16.83 11.12 11.56
N ARG A 405 -15.61 11.36 11.06
CA ARG A 405 -14.90 12.62 11.26
C ARG A 405 -15.65 13.77 10.63
N LEU A 406 -16.05 13.69 9.36
CA LEU A 406 -16.84 14.74 8.71
C LEU A 406 -18.13 15.04 9.48
N SER A 407 -18.80 14.03 10.03
CA SER A 407 -20.05 14.21 10.77
C SER A 407 -19.90 14.87 12.14
N LYS A 408 -18.69 14.84 12.71
CA LYS A 408 -18.34 15.48 13.98
C LYS A 408 -17.63 16.82 13.77
N THR A 409 -17.08 17.06 12.59
CA THR A 409 -16.46 18.34 12.23
C THR A 409 -17.52 19.41 12.13
N HIS A 410 -17.45 20.40 13.01
CA HIS A 410 -18.18 21.65 12.81
C HIS A 410 -17.58 22.36 11.59
N GLN A 411 -18.44 22.81 10.66
CA GLN A 411 -18.02 23.55 9.44
C GLN A 411 -17.16 24.79 9.74
N ASP A 412 -17.11 25.19 11.00
CA ASP A 412 -16.43 26.35 11.54
C ASP A 412 -15.00 26.06 12.03
N ASP A 413 -14.60 24.78 12.14
CA ASP A 413 -13.25 24.32 12.50
C ASP A 413 -12.49 23.89 11.23
N ILE A 414 -12.31 24.82 10.29
CA ILE A 414 -11.63 24.50 9.02
C ILE A 414 -10.13 24.48 9.26
N THR A 415 -9.59 23.27 9.37
CA THR A 415 -8.15 23.03 9.30
C THR A 415 -7.68 23.08 7.85
N TYR A 416 -6.52 23.68 7.61
CA TYR A 416 -5.78 23.52 6.34
C TYR A 416 -4.30 23.31 6.60
N TYR A 417 -3.68 22.61 5.65
CA TYR A 417 -2.23 22.43 5.63
C TYR A 417 -1.59 23.72 5.13
N GLU A 418 -0.72 24.32 5.94
CA GLU A 418 0.11 25.45 5.49
C GLU A 418 1.23 25.00 4.55
N ASN A 419 1.76 23.81 4.79
CA ASN A 419 2.82 23.20 4.01
C ASN A 419 2.59 21.68 3.96
N ILE A 420 1.87 21.25 2.92
CA ILE A 420 1.53 19.84 2.71
C ILE A 420 2.75 19.03 2.26
N GLU A 421 3.70 19.65 1.57
CA GLU A 421 4.99 19.04 1.21
C GLU A 421 5.77 18.67 2.47
N GLN A 422 5.97 19.62 3.37
CA GLN A 422 6.64 19.40 4.65
C GLN A 422 5.92 18.33 5.47
N PHE A 423 4.60 18.29 5.46
CA PHE A 423 3.83 17.24 6.12
C PHE A 423 4.22 15.83 5.62
N TYR A 424 4.33 15.62 4.31
CA TYR A 424 4.73 14.32 3.75
C TYR A 424 6.22 14.03 3.85
N HIS A 425 7.08 15.05 3.84
CA HIS A 425 8.53 14.93 4.00
C HIS A 425 8.99 14.80 5.46
N GLU A 426 8.10 15.01 6.42
CA GLU A 426 8.42 14.93 7.83
C GLU A 426 8.97 13.54 8.21
N ARG A 427 10.26 13.52 8.58
CA ARG A 427 11.01 12.30 8.94
C ARG A 427 11.04 11.27 7.79
N CYS A 428 11.24 11.80 6.58
CA CYS A 428 11.73 11.14 5.37
C CYS A 428 13.11 11.76 5.02
#